data_AF-A0A286US23-F1
#
_entry.id   AF-A0A286US23-F1
#
_cell.length_a   1.000
_cell.length_b   1.000
_cell.length_c   1.000
_cell.angle_alpha   90.00
_cell.angle_beta   90.00
_cell.angle_gamma   90.00
#
_symmetry.space_group_name_H-M   'P 1'
#
loop_
_entity.id
_entity.type
_entity.pdbx_description
1 polymer ?
#
loop_
_entity_poly.entity_id
_entity_poly.type
_entity_poly.pdbx_seq_one_letter_code
_entity_poly.pdbx_strand_id
1 'polypeptide(L)'
;MSRTTMAERNDKDELPRVSIDTFQDWMRIKSNIKIASEATLDAKLAQLGILHQRDIFLAHLNQFNERAFELAKPNLRINGRNYTDYNEGEHEADQFDESLDRRVWSLSDQRLKWDLEIATKRRGIPSDVESLMRDILAQQREHDESHFPDRNIDMEETEEDPEDATEVTQELSELATELQESLAEQLERVERARQVDNEIRNLRT
;
A
#
# COMPACT_ATOMS: atom_id res chain seq x y z
N MET A 1 -56.83 -11.44 -2.52
CA MET A 1 -55.63 -10.74 -3.03
C MET A 1 -54.46 -11.18 -2.16
N SER A 2 -53.87 -12.34 -2.45
CA SER A 2 -52.75 -12.54 -3.38
C SER A 2 -51.39 -12.27 -2.73
N ARG A 3 -50.77 -13.38 -2.31
CA ARG A 3 -49.34 -13.73 -2.30
C ARG A 3 -48.33 -12.57 -2.21
N THR A 4 -47.60 -12.53 -1.09
CA THR A 4 -46.15 -12.36 -1.15
C THR A 4 -45.56 -13.39 -0.20
N THR A 5 -45.24 -14.54 -0.78
CA THR A 5 -44.42 -15.57 -0.15
C THR A 5 -43.06 -14.95 0.13
N MET A 6 -42.66 -14.94 1.41
CA MET A 6 -41.26 -14.91 1.84
C MET A 6 -40.55 -16.17 1.31
N ALA A 7 -40.38 -16.24 0.00
CA ALA A 7 -39.50 -17.19 -0.63
C ALA A 7 -38.09 -16.64 -0.50
N GLU A 8 -37.26 -17.41 0.21
CA GLU A 8 -35.82 -17.48 -0.01
C GLU A 8 -34.96 -16.37 0.60
N ARG A 9 -35.08 -16.22 1.92
CA ARG A 9 -33.86 -16.11 2.75
C ARG A 9 -33.25 -17.51 2.88
N ASN A 10 -32.56 -17.97 1.84
CA ASN A 10 -31.71 -19.17 1.88
C ASN A 10 -30.22 -18.80 2.04
N ASP A 11 -29.92 -17.76 2.81
CA ASP A 11 -28.57 -17.49 3.35
C ASP A 11 -28.36 -18.22 4.69
N LYS A 12 -28.96 -19.40 4.87
CA LYS A 12 -28.71 -20.25 6.04
C LYS A 12 -27.65 -21.28 5.65
N ASP A 13 -26.45 -21.04 6.17
CA ASP A 13 -25.38 -22.02 6.34
C ASP A 13 -24.71 -22.50 5.03
N GLU A 14 -24.25 -21.58 4.19
CA GLU A 14 -23.17 -21.91 3.26
C GLU A 14 -21.91 -22.24 4.07
N LEU A 15 -21.73 -23.53 4.34
CA LEU A 15 -20.44 -24.09 4.76
C LEU A 15 -19.33 -23.39 3.94
N PRO A 16 -18.26 -22.90 4.57
CA PRO A 16 -17.22 -22.15 3.87
C PRO A 16 -16.66 -23.01 2.74
N ARG A 17 -17.03 -22.68 1.51
CA ARG A 17 -16.56 -23.35 0.30
C ARG A 17 -15.21 -22.80 -0.08
N VAL A 18 -14.34 -23.65 -0.59
CA VAL A 18 -13.02 -23.22 -1.06
C VAL A 18 -13.20 -22.50 -2.38
N SER A 19 -12.90 -21.21 -2.41
CA SER A 19 -12.88 -20.41 -3.63
C SER A 19 -11.51 -20.47 -4.30
N ILE A 20 -11.50 -20.80 -5.59
CA ILE A 20 -10.34 -20.73 -6.47
C ILE A 20 -10.62 -19.62 -7.48
N ASP A 21 -9.63 -18.75 -7.67
CA ASP A 21 -9.76 -17.57 -8.52
C ASP A 21 -9.95 -17.95 -10.00
N THR A 22 -9.13 -18.88 -10.51
CA THR A 22 -9.14 -19.26 -11.94
C THR A 22 -9.34 -20.76 -12.15
N PHE A 23 -10.03 -21.13 -13.23
CA PHE A 23 -10.10 -22.54 -13.66
C PHE A 23 -8.72 -23.13 -13.98
N GLN A 24 -7.80 -22.31 -14.50
CA GLN A 24 -6.41 -22.73 -14.75
C GLN A 24 -5.70 -23.12 -13.45
N ASP A 25 -5.95 -22.39 -12.35
CA ASP A 25 -5.37 -22.72 -11.05
C ASP A 25 -5.91 -24.05 -10.52
N TRP A 26 -7.20 -24.33 -10.74
CA TRP A 26 -7.78 -25.63 -10.41
C TRP A 26 -7.12 -26.77 -11.21
N MET A 27 -6.94 -26.60 -12.51
CA MET A 27 -6.24 -27.58 -13.35
C MET A 27 -4.78 -27.78 -12.91
N ARG A 28 -4.11 -26.70 -12.50
CA ARG A 28 -2.75 -26.74 -11.96
C ARG A 28 -2.69 -27.47 -10.61
N ILE A 29 -3.67 -27.26 -9.73
CA ILE A 29 -3.77 -28.00 -8.46
C ILE A 29 -3.97 -29.49 -8.75
N LYS A 30 -4.87 -29.84 -9.67
CA LYS A 30 -5.13 -31.23 -10.07
C LYS A 30 -3.87 -31.91 -10.61
N SER A 31 -3.11 -31.24 -11.48
CA SER A 31 -1.88 -31.78 -12.04
C SER A 31 -0.77 -31.91 -11.00
N ASN A 32 -0.59 -30.91 -10.13
CA ASN A 32 0.41 -30.95 -9.06
C ASN A 32 0.15 -32.08 -8.07
N ILE A 33 -1.11 -32.27 -7.65
CA ILE A 33 -1.49 -33.38 -6.76
C ILE A 33 -1.20 -34.71 -7.44
N LYS A 34 -1.55 -34.86 -8.73
CA LYS A 34 -1.27 -36.08 -9.48
C LYS A 34 0.24 -36.38 -9.50
N ILE A 35 1.05 -35.41 -9.90
CA ILE A 35 2.52 -35.55 -9.96
C ILE A 35 3.10 -35.90 -8.57
N ALA A 36 2.67 -35.21 -7.52
CA ALA A 36 3.14 -35.47 -6.14
C ALA A 36 2.72 -36.87 -5.65
N SER A 37 1.50 -37.30 -5.97
CA SER A 37 0.98 -38.62 -5.61
C SER A 37 1.73 -39.75 -6.34
N GLU A 38 2.05 -39.57 -7.62
CA GLU A 38 2.87 -40.51 -8.39
C GLU A 38 4.32 -40.57 -7.85
N ALA A 39 4.93 -39.42 -7.56
CA ALA A 39 6.28 -39.36 -7.00
C ALA A 39 6.38 -40.03 -5.61
N THR A 40 5.36 -39.83 -4.76
CA THR A 40 5.30 -40.46 -3.43
C THR A 40 5.05 -41.96 -3.51
N LEU A 41 4.23 -42.42 -4.47
CA LEU A 41 4.06 -43.84 -4.77
C LEU A 41 5.38 -44.48 -5.18
N ASP A 42 6.09 -43.87 -6.14
CA ASP A 42 7.36 -44.39 -6.65
C ASP A 42 8.43 -44.46 -5.55
N ALA A 43 8.50 -43.45 -4.68
CA ALA A 43 9.39 -43.47 -3.51
C ALA A 43 9.06 -44.62 -2.54
N LYS A 44 7.77 -44.89 -2.29
CA LYS A 44 7.34 -45.98 -1.41
C LYS A 44 7.56 -47.36 -2.01
N LEU A 45 7.30 -47.53 -3.31
CA LEU A 45 7.55 -48.79 -4.02
C LEU A 45 9.05 -49.11 -4.10
N ALA A 46 9.90 -48.09 -4.29
CA ALA A 46 11.34 -48.25 -4.23
C ALA A 46 11.82 -48.69 -2.83
N GLN A 47 11.27 -48.12 -1.75
CA GLN A 47 11.58 -48.53 -0.37
C GLN A 47 11.19 -49.98 -0.07
N LEU A 48 10.06 -50.45 -0.63
CA LEU A 48 9.56 -51.81 -0.43
C LEU A 48 10.18 -52.84 -1.39
N GLY A 49 10.88 -52.39 -2.44
CA GLY A 49 11.46 -53.25 -3.47
C GLY A 49 10.44 -53.89 -4.43
N ILE A 50 9.21 -53.35 -4.51
CA ILE A 50 8.08 -53.94 -5.25
C ILE A 50 7.75 -53.10 -6.51
N LEU A 51 8.78 -52.61 -7.21
CA LEU A 51 8.62 -51.77 -8.40
C LEU A 51 7.86 -52.46 -9.55
N HIS A 52 7.87 -53.79 -9.59
CA HIS A 52 7.18 -54.59 -10.61
C HIS A 52 5.64 -54.54 -10.53
N GLN A 53 5.07 -54.10 -9.40
CA GLN A 53 3.62 -53.93 -9.24
C GLN A 53 3.14 -52.48 -9.45
N ARG A 54 4.04 -51.59 -9.88
CA ARG A 54 3.79 -50.16 -10.03
C ARG A 54 2.50 -49.87 -10.80
N ASP A 55 2.30 -50.52 -11.94
CA ASP A 55 1.18 -50.24 -12.83
C ASP A 55 -0.19 -50.54 -12.18
N ILE A 56 -0.25 -51.57 -11.32
CA ILE A 56 -1.46 -51.93 -10.57
C ILE A 56 -1.78 -50.83 -9.55
N PHE A 57 -0.78 -50.41 -8.78
CA PHE A 57 -0.95 -49.35 -7.79
C PHE A 57 -1.24 -47.99 -8.42
N LEU A 58 -0.64 -47.70 -9.58
CA LEU A 58 -0.88 -46.47 -10.33
C LEU A 58 -2.35 -46.39 -10.79
N ALA A 59 -2.92 -47.50 -11.28
CA ALA A 59 -4.35 -47.57 -11.63
C ALA A 59 -5.26 -47.26 -10.42
N HIS A 60 -4.97 -47.86 -9.26
CA HIS A 60 -5.72 -47.59 -8.03
C HIS A 60 -5.55 -46.15 -7.53
N LEU A 61 -4.36 -45.58 -7.64
CA LEU A 61 -4.05 -44.22 -7.24
C LEU A 61 -4.77 -43.20 -8.14
N ASN A 62 -4.83 -43.44 -9.45
CA ASN A 62 -5.61 -42.61 -10.36
C ASN A 62 -7.11 -42.64 -10.01
N GLN A 63 -7.65 -43.83 -9.74
CA GLN A 63 -9.04 -43.97 -9.32
C GLN A 63 -9.32 -43.27 -7.99
N PHE A 64 -8.38 -43.34 -7.05
CA PHE A 64 -8.46 -42.61 -5.78
C PHE A 64 -8.46 -41.11 -5.99
N ASN A 65 -7.53 -40.59 -6.79
CA ASN A 65 -7.44 -39.16 -7.12
C ASN A 65 -8.73 -38.68 -7.79
N GLU A 66 -9.26 -39.44 -8.75
CA GLU A 66 -10.51 -39.10 -9.43
C GLU A 66 -11.70 -39.02 -8.47
N ARG A 67 -11.88 -40.03 -7.61
CA ARG A 67 -12.91 -40.02 -6.57
C ARG A 67 -12.72 -38.88 -5.56
N ALA A 68 -11.48 -38.58 -5.19
CA ALA A 68 -11.18 -37.48 -4.29
C ALA A 68 -11.58 -36.13 -4.92
N PHE A 69 -11.30 -35.94 -6.21
CA PHE A 69 -11.75 -34.76 -6.93
C PHE A 69 -13.27 -34.71 -7.07
N GLU A 70 -13.94 -35.83 -7.34
CA GLU A 70 -15.41 -35.93 -7.38
C GLU A 70 -16.06 -35.53 -6.04
N LEU A 71 -15.52 -36.02 -4.93
CA LEU A 71 -15.98 -35.66 -3.58
C LEU A 71 -15.70 -34.19 -3.25
N ALA A 72 -14.66 -33.60 -3.83
CA ALA A 72 -14.32 -32.19 -3.63
C ALA A 72 -15.21 -31.23 -4.46
N LYS A 73 -15.74 -31.66 -5.62
CA LYS A 73 -16.59 -30.85 -6.51
C LYS A 73 -17.68 -30.03 -5.81
N PRO A 74 -18.53 -30.59 -4.92
CA PRO A 74 -19.60 -29.81 -4.28
C PRO A 74 -19.12 -28.71 -3.34
N ASN A 75 -17.87 -28.81 -2.86
CA ASN A 75 -17.28 -27.85 -1.92
C ASN A 75 -16.39 -26.81 -2.59
N LEU A 76 -16.29 -26.85 -3.93
CA LEU A 76 -15.44 -25.97 -4.73
C LEU A 76 -16.26 -24.87 -5.39
N ARG A 77 -15.74 -23.64 -5.26
CA ARG A 77 -16.15 -22.49 -6.05
C ARG A 77 -15.00 -22.11 -6.96
N ILE A 78 -15.27 -22.00 -8.26
CA ILE A 78 -14.30 -21.46 -9.21
C ILE A 78 -14.90 -20.17 -9.73
N ASN A 79 -14.20 -19.05 -9.49
CA ASN A 79 -14.58 -17.76 -10.03
C ASN A 79 -16.05 -17.39 -9.67
N GLY A 80 -16.41 -17.55 -8.39
CA GLY A 80 -17.72 -17.20 -7.85
C GLY A 80 -18.85 -18.19 -8.15
N ARG A 81 -18.66 -19.14 -9.07
CA ARG A 81 -19.66 -20.15 -9.40
C ARG A 81 -19.35 -21.49 -8.72
N ASN A 82 -20.38 -22.23 -8.35
CA ASN A 82 -20.20 -23.59 -7.86
C ASN A 82 -19.67 -24.47 -8.99
N TYR A 83 -18.70 -25.32 -8.67
CA TYR A 83 -18.12 -26.22 -9.68
C TYR A 83 -19.11 -27.26 -10.22
N THR A 84 -20.18 -27.57 -9.48
CA THR A 84 -21.28 -28.45 -9.91
C THR A 84 -22.07 -27.90 -11.08
N ASP A 85 -22.10 -26.58 -11.21
CA ASP A 85 -22.87 -25.86 -12.23
C ASP A 85 -22.00 -25.59 -13.48
N TYR A 86 -20.73 -26.04 -13.45
CA TYR A 86 -19.76 -25.89 -14.52
C TYR A 86 -19.99 -26.98 -15.58
N ASN A 87 -20.75 -26.67 -16.63
CA ASN A 87 -20.84 -27.54 -17.81
C ASN A 87 -19.55 -27.42 -18.64
N GLU A 88 -18.82 -28.53 -18.81
CA GLU A 88 -17.59 -28.62 -19.61
C GLU A 88 -17.78 -28.24 -21.10
N GLY A 89 -19.03 -28.07 -21.57
CA GLY A 89 -19.37 -27.74 -22.96
C GLY A 89 -19.65 -26.26 -23.26
N GLU A 90 -19.71 -25.37 -22.27
CA GLU A 90 -20.18 -23.97 -22.43
C GLU A 90 -19.02 -22.95 -22.36
N HIS A 91 -17.83 -23.34 -22.80
CA HIS A 91 -16.55 -22.82 -22.30
C HIS A 91 -15.98 -21.51 -22.87
N GLU A 92 -16.63 -20.79 -23.79
CA GLU A 92 -15.94 -19.63 -24.41
C GLU A 92 -16.61 -18.26 -24.30
N ALA A 93 -17.90 -18.14 -24.00
CA ALA A 93 -18.56 -16.83 -24.13
C ALA A 93 -18.66 -16.00 -22.84
N ASP A 94 -18.93 -16.63 -21.68
CA ASP A 94 -19.31 -15.88 -20.46
C ASP A 94 -18.63 -16.42 -19.18
N GLN A 95 -17.30 -16.46 -19.18
CA GLN A 95 -16.53 -16.67 -17.94
C GLN A 95 -16.53 -15.35 -17.14
N PHE A 96 -17.47 -15.22 -16.21
CA PHE A 96 -17.60 -14.05 -15.34
C PHE A 96 -16.35 -13.94 -14.45
N ASP A 97 -15.51 -12.92 -14.64
CA ASP A 97 -14.27 -12.72 -13.87
C ASP A 97 -14.57 -11.99 -12.55
N GLU A 98 -14.82 -12.77 -11.49
CA GLU A 98 -15.08 -12.28 -10.13
C GLU A 98 -13.86 -11.56 -9.54
N SER A 99 -12.64 -11.93 -9.96
CA SER A 99 -11.43 -11.23 -9.53
C SER A 99 -11.41 -9.79 -10.03
N LEU A 100 -11.88 -9.59 -11.26
CA LEU A 100 -12.06 -8.28 -11.87
C LEU A 100 -13.18 -7.51 -11.17
N ASP A 101 -14.31 -8.15 -10.86
CA ASP A 101 -15.44 -7.48 -10.19
C ASP A 101 -15.08 -7.04 -8.76
N ARG A 102 -14.42 -7.91 -7.98
CA ARG A 102 -13.87 -7.56 -6.65
C ARG A 102 -12.87 -6.40 -6.76
N ARG A 103 -12.04 -6.37 -7.81
CA ARG A 103 -11.12 -5.25 -8.06
C ARG A 103 -11.88 -3.97 -8.39
N VAL A 104 -12.93 -4.04 -9.21
CA VAL A 104 -13.77 -2.87 -9.54
C VAL A 104 -14.40 -2.30 -8.28
N TRP A 105 -14.91 -3.14 -7.37
CA TRP A 105 -15.49 -2.68 -6.11
C TRP A 105 -14.44 -2.12 -5.14
N SER A 106 -13.28 -2.76 -5.05
CA SER A 106 -12.17 -2.23 -4.24
C SER A 106 -11.70 -0.87 -4.73
N LEU A 107 -11.55 -0.70 -6.05
CA LEU A 107 -11.15 0.57 -6.65
C LEU A 107 -12.23 1.66 -6.50
N SER A 108 -13.51 1.30 -6.57
CA SER A 108 -14.59 2.27 -6.38
C SER A 108 -14.65 2.77 -4.94
N ASP A 109 -14.44 1.90 -3.95
CA ASP A 109 -14.35 2.28 -2.53
C ASP A 109 -13.10 3.16 -2.26
N GLN A 110 -11.95 2.81 -2.85
CA GLN A 110 -10.74 3.64 -2.76
C GLN A 110 -10.95 5.03 -3.36
N ARG A 111 -11.60 5.10 -4.52
CA ARG A 111 -11.94 6.37 -5.17
C ARG A 111 -12.82 7.22 -4.26
N LEU A 112 -13.86 6.64 -3.65
CA LEU A 112 -14.74 7.37 -2.74
C LEU A 112 -13.98 7.93 -1.53
N LYS A 113 -13.06 7.14 -0.95
CA LYS A 113 -12.19 7.58 0.16
C LYS A 113 -11.31 8.75 -0.24
N TRP A 114 -10.68 8.69 -1.42
CA TRP A 114 -9.85 9.78 -1.92
C TRP A 114 -10.66 11.03 -2.21
N ASP A 115 -11.86 10.90 -2.79
CA ASP A 115 -12.75 12.04 -3.03
C ASP A 115 -13.14 12.74 -1.71
N LEU A 116 -13.44 11.97 -0.67
CA LEU A 116 -13.70 12.48 0.67
C LEU A 116 -12.46 13.17 1.26
N GLU A 117 -11.29 12.54 1.19
CA GLU A 117 -10.04 13.11 1.71
C GLU A 117 -9.69 14.42 1.00
N ILE A 118 -9.80 14.48 -0.32
CA ILE A 118 -9.57 15.69 -1.09
C ILE A 118 -10.57 16.79 -0.69
N ALA A 119 -11.86 16.45 -0.53
CA ALA A 119 -12.87 17.42 -0.11
C ALA A 119 -12.59 17.98 1.30
N THR A 120 -12.21 17.12 2.25
CA THR A 120 -11.85 17.56 3.61
C THR A 120 -10.60 18.44 3.61
N LYS A 121 -9.56 18.07 2.87
CA LYS A 121 -8.33 18.85 2.72
C LYS A 121 -8.59 20.20 2.05
N ARG A 122 -9.39 20.25 0.98
CA ARG A 122 -9.78 21.51 0.32
C ARG A 122 -10.55 22.45 1.23
N ARG A 123 -11.27 21.93 2.22
CA ARG A 123 -12.01 22.74 3.19
C ARG A 123 -11.14 23.22 4.36
N GLY A 124 -10.31 22.33 4.93
CA GLY A 124 -9.53 22.62 6.13
C GLY A 124 -8.22 23.37 5.84
N ILE A 125 -7.42 22.86 4.91
CA ILE A 125 -6.05 23.35 4.68
C ILE A 125 -6.00 24.84 4.35
N PRO A 126 -6.87 25.41 3.50
CA PRO A 126 -6.81 26.85 3.23
C PRO A 126 -7.03 27.71 4.47
N SER A 127 -7.94 27.31 5.37
CA SER A 127 -8.20 28.01 6.63
C SER A 127 -7.01 27.90 7.58
N ASP A 128 -6.39 26.73 7.66
CA ASP A 128 -5.23 26.50 8.53
C ASP A 128 -4.03 27.32 8.04
N VAL A 129 -3.80 27.36 6.72
CA VAL A 129 -2.75 28.18 6.08
C VAL A 129 -3.03 29.67 6.29
N GLU A 130 -4.28 30.12 6.15
CA GLU A 130 -4.65 31.51 6.41
C GLU A 130 -4.35 31.92 7.85
N SER A 131 -4.71 31.08 8.83
CA SER A 131 -4.41 31.33 10.24
C SER A 131 -2.91 31.44 10.47
N LEU A 132 -2.12 30.50 9.95
CA LEU A 132 -0.67 30.50 10.08
C LEU A 132 -0.04 31.75 9.46
N MET A 133 -0.49 32.15 8.26
CA MET A 133 0.01 33.36 7.60
C MET A 133 -0.33 34.62 8.41
N ARG A 134 -1.54 34.70 9.00
CA ARG A 134 -1.91 35.82 9.88
C ARG A 134 -1.04 35.89 11.12
N ASP A 135 -0.75 34.76 11.74
CA ASP A 135 0.10 34.69 12.94
C ASP A 135 1.54 35.16 12.63
N ILE A 136 2.11 34.72 11.50
CA ILE A 136 3.44 35.16 11.06
C ILE A 136 3.46 36.67 10.81
N LEU A 137 2.46 37.21 10.10
CA LEU A 137 2.37 38.65 9.83
C LEU A 137 2.17 39.46 11.12
N ALA A 138 1.45 38.93 12.10
CA ALA A 138 1.28 39.58 13.40
C ALA A 138 2.61 39.64 14.17
N GLN A 139 3.36 38.53 14.20
CA GLN A 139 4.68 38.48 14.82
C GLN A 139 5.67 39.44 14.15
N GLN A 140 5.64 39.55 12.81
CA GLN A 140 6.46 40.51 12.08
C GLN A 140 6.13 41.95 12.46
N ARG A 141 4.84 42.30 12.56
CA ARG A 141 4.43 43.65 12.99
C ARG A 141 4.88 43.96 14.41
N GLU A 142 4.73 43.02 15.33
CA GLU A 142 5.19 43.19 16.72
C GLU A 142 6.72 43.38 16.78
N HIS A 143 7.46 42.61 15.97
CA HIS A 143 8.90 42.77 15.85
C HIS A 143 9.27 44.15 15.27
N ASP A 144 8.63 44.58 14.18
CA ASP A 144 8.86 45.88 13.56
C ASP A 144 8.52 47.05 14.50
N GLU A 145 7.39 46.97 15.23
CA GLU A 145 7.00 47.96 16.25
C GLU A 145 8.01 48.00 17.43
N SER A 146 8.59 46.85 17.81
CA SER A 146 9.60 46.78 18.87
C SER A 146 10.98 47.29 18.43
N HIS A 147 11.32 47.20 17.13
CA HIS A 147 12.58 47.68 16.56
C HIS A 147 12.56 49.16 16.20
N PHE A 148 11.37 49.74 16.01
CA PHE A 148 11.17 51.18 15.79
C PHE A 148 10.25 51.79 16.87
N PRO A 149 10.72 51.92 18.13
CA PRO A 149 10.00 52.73 19.10
C PRO A 149 10.02 54.18 18.62
N ASP A 150 8.87 54.66 18.16
CA ASP A 150 8.49 56.06 17.90
C ASP A 150 9.69 57.02 17.81
N ARG A 151 10.48 56.91 16.74
CA ARG A 151 11.34 58.01 16.31
C ARG A 151 10.38 59.10 15.85
N ASN A 152 9.97 59.97 16.77
CA ASN A 152 9.78 61.36 16.45
C ASN A 152 11.11 61.84 15.84
N ILE A 153 11.24 61.67 14.53
CA ILE A 153 12.32 62.27 13.75
C ILE A 153 11.97 63.75 13.72
N ASP A 154 12.32 64.45 14.80
CA ASP A 154 12.73 65.84 14.66
C ASP A 154 13.91 65.79 13.68
N MET A 155 13.72 66.37 12.51
CA MET A 155 14.69 66.34 11.43
C MET A 155 15.79 67.36 11.78
N GLU A 156 16.52 67.09 12.85
CA GLU A 156 17.77 67.77 13.17
C GLU A 156 18.86 66.97 12.47
N GLU A 157 19.30 67.51 11.34
CA GLU A 157 20.41 67.05 10.51
C GLU A 157 21.67 66.92 11.39
N THR A 158 21.84 65.74 11.98
CA THR A 158 23.04 65.38 12.72
C THR A 158 23.98 64.75 11.71
N GLU A 159 25.05 65.46 11.38
CA GLU A 159 26.18 64.92 10.63
C GLU A 159 26.66 63.65 11.36
N GLU A 160 26.37 62.47 10.79
CA GLU A 160 26.85 61.19 11.29
C GLU A 160 28.38 61.15 11.18
N ASP A 161 29.04 61.01 12.32
CA ASP A 161 30.49 60.86 12.40
C ASP A 161 30.92 59.57 11.64
N PRO A 162 31.91 59.64 10.75
CA PRO A 162 32.31 58.51 9.90
C PRO A 162 32.99 57.35 10.66
N GLU A 163 33.17 57.45 11.98
CA GLU A 163 33.81 56.42 12.80
C GLU A 163 32.85 55.25 13.11
N ASP A 164 31.57 55.51 13.40
CA ASP A 164 30.57 54.47 13.74
C ASP A 164 30.25 53.54 12.55
N ALA A 165 30.28 54.06 11.33
CA ALA A 165 30.05 53.26 10.13
C ALA A 165 31.16 52.22 9.90
N THR A 166 32.39 52.49 10.35
CA THR A 166 33.50 51.56 10.18
C THR A 166 33.43 50.39 11.15
N GLU A 167 32.98 50.63 12.39
CA GLU A 167 32.82 49.59 13.41
C GLU A 167 31.72 48.60 13.02
N VAL A 168 30.57 49.09 12.54
CA VAL A 168 29.48 48.25 12.04
C VAL A 168 29.93 47.40 10.84
N THR A 169 30.74 47.95 9.92
CA THR A 169 31.27 47.16 8.80
C THR A 169 32.30 46.10 9.24
N GLN A 170 33.05 46.37 10.31
CA GLN A 170 33.98 45.39 10.88
C GLN A 170 33.22 44.27 11.56
N GLU A 171 32.24 44.57 12.41
CA GLU A 171 31.37 43.56 13.05
C GLU A 171 30.65 42.69 12.01
N LEU A 172 30.13 43.30 10.95
CA LEU A 172 29.48 42.56 9.86
C LEU A 172 30.47 41.65 9.12
N SER A 173 31.71 42.08 8.96
CA SER A 173 32.77 41.29 8.33
C SER A 173 33.20 40.12 9.21
N GLU A 174 33.29 40.32 10.53
CA GLU A 174 33.60 39.27 11.51
C GLU A 174 32.49 38.23 11.55
N LEU A 175 31.23 38.66 11.63
CA LEU A 175 30.07 37.77 11.58
C LEU A 175 30.02 36.95 10.28
N ALA A 176 30.35 37.58 9.14
CA ALA A 176 30.40 36.89 7.86
C ALA A 176 31.48 35.80 7.83
N THR A 177 32.64 36.05 8.45
CA THR A 177 33.70 35.04 8.56
C THR A 177 33.31 33.88 9.48
N GLU A 178 32.70 34.17 10.64
CA GLU A 178 32.21 33.14 11.57
C GLU A 178 31.11 32.27 10.92
N LEU A 179 30.22 32.90 10.14
CA LEU A 179 29.19 32.18 9.41
C LEU A 179 29.78 31.29 8.32
N GLN A 180 30.82 31.76 7.63
CA GLN A 180 31.51 30.96 6.61
C GLN A 180 32.24 29.74 7.22
N GLU A 181 32.84 29.90 8.40
CA GLU A 181 33.48 28.79 9.13
C GLU A 181 32.44 27.77 9.63
N SER A 182 31.34 28.23 10.21
CA SER A 182 30.29 27.34 10.74
C SER A 182 29.50 26.61 9.65
N LEU A 183 29.36 27.18 8.45
CA LEU A 183 28.67 26.57 7.32
C LEU A 183 29.39 25.28 6.84
N ALA A 184 30.72 25.30 6.80
CA ALA A 184 31.51 24.13 6.41
C ALA A 184 31.29 22.96 7.38
N GLU A 185 31.27 23.23 8.69
CA GLU A 185 31.01 22.20 9.70
C GLU A 185 29.57 21.65 9.60
N GLN A 186 28.60 22.51 9.34
CA GLN A 186 27.20 22.10 9.17
C GLN A 186 27.00 21.23 7.92
N LEU A 187 27.67 21.54 6.81
CA LEU A 187 27.63 20.70 5.60
C LEU A 187 28.18 19.30 5.86
N GLU A 188 29.30 19.20 6.58
CA GLU A 188 29.89 17.90 6.93
C GLU A 188 28.94 17.07 7.83
N ARG A 189 28.28 17.72 8.79
CA ARG A 189 27.27 17.06 9.65
C ARG A 189 26.07 16.56 8.84
N VAL A 190 25.60 17.34 7.86
CA VAL A 190 24.50 16.95 6.96
C VAL A 190 24.91 15.79 6.07
N GLU A 191 26.13 15.79 5.53
CA GLU A 191 26.64 14.70 4.70
C GLU A 191 26.76 13.39 5.49
N ARG A 192 27.28 13.45 6.73
CA ARG A 192 27.31 12.32 7.66
C ARG A 192 25.91 11.81 8.00
N ALA A 193 24.96 12.70 8.28
CA ALA A 193 23.58 12.32 8.55
C ALA A 193 22.92 11.64 7.34
N ARG A 194 23.18 12.15 6.12
CA ARG A 194 22.69 11.56 4.87
C ARG A 194 23.29 10.18 4.60
N GLN A 195 24.57 9.99 4.92
CA GLN A 195 25.21 8.68 4.82
C GLN A 195 24.57 7.66 5.78
N VAL A 196 24.34 8.05 7.04
CA VAL A 196 23.67 7.18 8.02
C VAL A 196 22.25 6.84 7.58
N ASP A 197 21.49 7.80 7.05
CA ASP A 197 20.13 7.55 6.54
C ASP A 197 20.13 6.55 5.37
N ASN A 198 21.09 6.68 4.45
CA ASN A 198 21.28 5.71 3.37
C ASN A 198 21.66 4.31 3.89
N GLU A 199 22.53 4.22 4.90
CA GLU A 199 22.91 2.95 5.54
C GLU A 199 21.71 2.29 6.24
N ILE A 200 20.91 3.05 7.00
CA ILE A 200 19.68 2.57 7.64
C ILE A 200 18.69 2.06 6.58
N ARG A 201 18.53 2.80 5.48
CA ARG A 201 17.64 2.42 4.39
C ARG A 201 18.07 1.11 3.72
N ASN A 202 19.37 0.92 3.53
CA ASN A 202 19.93 -0.30 2.94
C ASN A 202 19.87 -1.52 3.89
N LEU A 203 19.89 -1.31 5.21
CA LEU A 203 19.71 -2.37 6.21
C LEU A 203 18.25 -2.80 6.40
N ARG A 204 17.29 -1.99 5.94
CA ARG A 204 15.84 -2.24 6.10
C ARG A 204 15.22 -2.99 4.92
N THR A 205 16.01 -3.25 3.86
CA THR A 205 15.74 -4.20 2.76
C THR A 205 16.42 -5.54 3.03
#